data_AF-A0AAJ6HMQ2-F1
#
_entry.id   AF-A0AAJ6HMQ2-F1
#
_cell.length_a   1.000
_cell.length_b   1.000
_cell.length_c   1.000
_cell.angle_alpha   90.00
_cell.angle_beta   90.00
_cell.angle_gamma   90.00
#
_symmetry.space_group_name_H-M   'P 1'
#
loop_
_entity.id
_entity.type
_entity.pdbx_description
1 polymer ?
#
loop_
_entity_poly.entity_id
_entity_poly.type
_entity_poly.pdbx_seq_one_letter_code
_entity_poly.pdbx_strand_id
1 'polypeptide(L)'
;MGQGEYATFVDRDLRGARFHRSTLAGAVMRGVDVNGLDIDAPWLADGTLLVNGVDVVPLVEAELNRRFPGRELRQATQPDALRTAWAATERAWAAATERATAMPEGAVHVSVDGEWSFAQTLRHLAFAADAWLGKTILRRPQPFHPFGQPHTEYATDGFDMSVFATEQPSFTEVLRLRAERQTMVRGFLATVTPELLAEPRPTPWSPDHEEPVVHCLHVIFDEEWQHLRFALRDLDTQSREPSAAHRDRQVTATID
;
A
#
# COMPACT_ATOMS: atom_id res chain seq x y z
N MET A 1 20.76 -21.63 -1.49
CA MET A 1 19.67 -22.40 -2.11
C MET A 1 20.25 -23.19 -3.27
N GLY A 2 20.17 -24.52 -3.23
CA GLY A 2 20.74 -25.39 -4.25
C GLY A 2 19.98 -25.30 -5.58
N GLN A 3 20.64 -25.69 -6.66
CA GLN A 3 20.01 -25.85 -7.98
C GLN A 3 18.87 -26.89 -7.90
N GLY A 4 17.67 -26.53 -8.36
CA GLY A 4 16.80 -27.51 -9.02
C GLY A 4 15.57 -28.07 -8.29
N GLU A 5 15.09 -27.52 -7.18
CA GLU A 5 13.75 -27.89 -6.69
C GLU A 5 12.70 -26.90 -7.21
N TYR A 6 12.16 -27.18 -8.39
CA TYR A 6 10.89 -26.58 -8.84
C TYR A 6 9.76 -27.58 -8.63
N ALA A 7 8.67 -27.15 -8.02
CA ALA A 7 7.46 -27.95 -7.93
C ALA A 7 6.75 -27.95 -9.30
N THR A 8 6.43 -29.13 -9.83
CA THR A 8 5.63 -29.27 -11.05
C THR A 8 4.27 -29.84 -10.70
N PHE A 9 3.20 -29.13 -11.10
CA PHE A 9 1.82 -29.57 -10.94
C PHE A 9 1.28 -30.02 -12.31
N VAL A 10 0.95 -31.31 -12.45
CA VAL A 10 0.40 -31.90 -13.69
C VAL A 10 -1.01 -32.43 -13.40
N ASP A 11 -1.98 -31.98 -14.20
CA ASP A 11 -3.40 -32.34 -14.06
C ASP A 11 -3.89 -32.24 -12.61
N ARG A 12 -3.47 -31.18 -11.92
CA ARG A 12 -3.88 -30.88 -10.54
C ARG A 12 -4.93 -29.78 -10.55
N ASP A 13 -5.96 -29.96 -9.73
CA ASP A 13 -6.92 -28.92 -9.44
C ASP A 13 -6.36 -28.01 -8.34
N LEU A 14 -6.03 -26.76 -8.71
CA LEU A 14 -5.55 -25.72 -7.80
C LEU A 14 -6.58 -24.61 -7.60
N ARG A 15 -7.88 -24.88 -7.88
CA ARG A 15 -8.94 -23.89 -7.65
C ARG A 15 -8.96 -23.46 -6.18
N GLY A 16 -8.98 -22.15 -5.97
CA GLY A 16 -8.95 -21.55 -4.63
C GLY A 16 -7.57 -21.54 -3.96
N ALA A 17 -6.49 -21.94 -4.63
CA ALA A 17 -5.13 -21.80 -4.10
C ALA A 17 -4.81 -20.32 -3.83
N ARG A 18 -4.32 -20.03 -2.62
CA ARG A 18 -3.85 -18.68 -2.22
C ARG A 18 -2.35 -18.71 -1.98
N PHE A 19 -1.62 -17.82 -2.63
CA PHE A 19 -0.17 -17.67 -2.50
C PHE A 19 0.12 -16.41 -1.71
N HIS A 20 0.29 -16.54 -0.40
CA HIS A 20 0.64 -15.41 0.46
C HIS A 20 2.15 -15.31 0.60
N ARG A 21 2.69 -14.11 0.31
CA ARG A 21 4.12 -13.79 0.49
C ARG A 21 5.06 -14.81 -0.17
N SER A 22 4.67 -15.25 -1.35
CA SER A 22 5.39 -16.24 -2.15
C SER A 22 5.87 -15.60 -3.44
N THR A 23 7.02 -16.04 -3.95
CA THR A 23 7.46 -15.64 -5.28
C THR A 23 6.91 -16.60 -6.33
N LEU A 24 6.32 -16.03 -7.39
CA LEU A 24 5.98 -16.73 -8.63
C LEU A 24 6.92 -16.31 -9.78
N ALA A 25 8.04 -15.64 -9.47
CA ALA A 25 9.01 -15.24 -10.47
C ALA A 25 9.52 -16.48 -11.23
N GLY A 26 9.38 -16.47 -12.56
CA GLY A 26 9.76 -17.59 -13.42
C GLY A 26 8.74 -18.74 -13.47
N ALA A 27 7.59 -18.65 -12.81
CA ALA A 27 6.52 -19.64 -12.97
C ALA A 27 6.00 -19.66 -14.42
N VAL A 28 5.80 -20.85 -14.97
CA VAL A 28 5.32 -21.04 -16.36
C VAL A 28 4.02 -21.84 -16.34
N MET A 29 2.93 -21.20 -16.78
CA MET A 29 1.60 -21.80 -16.90
C MET A 29 1.29 -22.08 -18.38
N ARG A 30 1.34 -23.35 -18.79
CA ARG A 30 1.03 -23.78 -20.17
C ARG A 30 -0.20 -24.68 -20.17
N GLY A 31 -1.21 -24.31 -20.96
CA GLY A 31 -2.47 -25.08 -21.05
C GLY A 31 -3.28 -25.10 -19.75
N VAL A 32 -3.11 -24.08 -18.90
CA VAL A 32 -3.81 -23.96 -17.61
C VAL A 32 -5.12 -23.19 -17.81
N ASP A 33 -6.21 -23.64 -17.17
CA ASP A 33 -7.42 -22.84 -17.02
C ASP A 33 -7.17 -21.75 -15.96
N VAL A 34 -7.07 -20.51 -16.41
CA VAL A 34 -6.83 -19.32 -15.58
C VAL A 34 -8.11 -18.52 -15.31
N ASN A 35 -9.29 -19.10 -15.57
CA ASN A 35 -10.55 -18.42 -15.29
C ASN A 35 -10.66 -18.04 -13.80
N GLY A 36 -10.84 -16.75 -13.53
CA GLY A 36 -10.89 -16.21 -12.18
C GLY A 36 -9.53 -16.13 -11.47
N LEU A 37 -8.41 -16.28 -12.18
CA LEU A 37 -7.09 -16.01 -11.62
C LEU A 37 -6.96 -14.52 -11.29
N ASP A 38 -6.75 -14.23 -10.02
CA ASP A 38 -6.50 -12.89 -9.51
C ASP A 38 -5.02 -12.75 -9.11
N ILE A 39 -4.36 -11.72 -9.64
CA ILE A 39 -2.95 -11.42 -9.37
C ILE A 39 -2.88 -10.02 -8.81
N ASP A 40 -2.69 -9.95 -7.49
CA ASP A 40 -2.43 -8.70 -6.81
C ASP A 40 -0.93 -8.52 -6.56
N ALA A 41 -0.23 -7.90 -7.52
CA ALA A 41 1.21 -7.73 -7.51
C ALA A 41 1.61 -6.24 -7.40
N PRO A 42 1.95 -5.72 -6.22
CA PRO A 42 2.33 -4.30 -6.06
C PRO A 42 3.59 -3.92 -6.85
N TRP A 43 4.47 -4.88 -7.09
CA TRP A 43 5.75 -4.75 -7.84
C TRP A 43 5.62 -5.09 -9.32
N LEU A 44 4.40 -5.16 -9.86
CA LEU A 44 4.15 -5.58 -11.24
C LEU A 44 4.95 -4.76 -12.28
N ALA A 45 5.11 -3.46 -12.02
CA ALA A 45 5.80 -2.53 -12.91
C ALA A 45 7.31 -2.79 -13.05
N ASP A 46 7.92 -3.53 -12.13
CA ASP A 46 9.37 -3.79 -12.12
C ASP A 46 9.76 -5.01 -12.97
N GLY A 47 8.77 -5.71 -13.54
CA GLY A 47 8.98 -6.95 -14.26
C GLY A 47 8.10 -7.09 -15.49
N THR A 48 7.91 -8.35 -15.89
CA THR A 48 7.13 -8.72 -17.07
C THR A 48 6.10 -9.76 -16.66
N LEU A 49 4.86 -9.58 -17.12
CA LEU A 49 3.78 -10.55 -16.94
C LEU A 49 3.21 -10.88 -18.31
N LEU A 50 3.45 -12.12 -18.76
CA LEU A 50 3.02 -12.57 -20.08
C LEU A 50 1.68 -13.29 -20.02
N VAL A 51 0.70 -12.81 -20.76
CA VAL A 51 -0.55 -13.53 -21.05
C VAL A 51 -0.55 -13.90 -22.52
N ASN A 52 -0.50 -15.21 -22.82
CA ASN A 52 -0.39 -15.72 -24.20
C ASN A 52 0.77 -15.09 -25.01
N GLY A 53 1.89 -14.80 -24.35
CA GLY A 53 3.07 -14.19 -24.97
C GLY A 53 3.03 -12.67 -25.10
N VAL A 54 1.96 -12.02 -24.65
CA VAL A 54 1.84 -10.55 -24.62
C VAL A 54 2.19 -10.05 -23.23
N ASP A 55 3.13 -9.11 -23.14
CA ASP A 55 3.39 -8.39 -21.89
C ASP A 55 2.24 -7.44 -21.57
N VAL A 56 1.50 -7.75 -20.51
CA VAL A 56 0.32 -6.97 -20.11
C VAL A 56 0.66 -5.88 -19.10
N VAL A 57 1.90 -5.78 -18.61
CA VAL A 57 2.28 -4.78 -17.60
C VAL A 57 1.94 -3.34 -18.04
N PRO A 58 2.28 -2.88 -19.27
CA PRO A 58 1.94 -1.53 -19.70
C PRO A 58 0.42 -1.28 -19.79
N LEU A 59 -0.35 -2.30 -20.17
CA LEU A 59 -1.81 -2.21 -20.24
C LEU A 59 -2.41 -2.04 -18.84
N VAL A 60 -1.94 -2.83 -17.87
CA VAL A 60 -2.38 -2.74 -16.48
C VAL A 60 -1.98 -1.39 -15.87
N GLU A 61 -0.74 -0.94 -16.09
CA GLU A 61 -0.27 0.35 -15.58
C GLU A 61 -1.05 1.54 -16.15
N ALA A 62 -1.38 1.53 -17.45
CA ALA A 62 -2.22 2.55 -18.06
C ALA A 62 -3.63 2.57 -17.46
N GLU A 63 -4.24 1.40 -17.25
CA GLU A 63 -5.56 1.28 -16.64
C GLU A 63 -5.56 1.71 -15.16
N LEU A 64 -4.51 1.38 -14.41
CA LEU A 64 -4.33 1.89 -13.05
C LEU A 64 -4.23 3.41 -13.03
N ASN A 65 -3.44 4.03 -13.92
CA ASN A 65 -3.37 5.49 -13.99
C ASN A 65 -4.71 6.11 -14.37
N ARG A 66 -5.49 5.47 -15.25
CA ARG A 66 -6.85 5.90 -15.60
C ARG A 66 -7.81 5.85 -14.41
N ARG A 67 -7.72 4.79 -13.59
CA ARG A 67 -8.56 4.58 -12.40
C ARG A 67 -8.15 5.46 -11.22
N PHE A 68 -6.88 5.84 -11.14
CA PHE A 68 -6.31 6.63 -10.06
C PHE A 68 -5.64 7.90 -10.62
N PRO A 69 -6.42 8.94 -11.01
CA PRO A 69 -5.87 10.15 -11.61
C PRO A 69 -4.79 10.81 -10.74
N GLY A 70 -3.62 11.08 -11.31
CA GLY A 70 -2.45 11.61 -10.62
C GLY A 70 -1.42 10.55 -10.24
N ARG A 71 -1.77 9.25 -10.28
CA ARG A 71 -0.83 8.13 -10.03
C ARG A 71 0.30 8.10 -11.07
N GLU A 72 0.06 8.57 -12.28
CA GLU A 72 1.07 8.69 -13.33
C GLU A 72 2.24 9.61 -12.94
N LEU A 73 2.04 10.52 -11.97
CA LEU A 73 3.06 11.44 -11.49
C LEU A 73 3.92 10.87 -10.36
N ARG A 74 3.67 9.64 -9.90
CA ARG A 74 4.39 9.04 -8.74
C ARG A 74 5.90 8.89 -8.95
N GLN A 75 6.34 8.83 -10.21
CA GLN A 75 7.75 8.78 -10.61
C GLN A 75 8.27 10.15 -11.08
N ALA A 76 7.58 11.25 -10.78
CA ALA A 76 8.02 12.59 -11.13
C ALA A 76 9.41 12.88 -10.56
N THR A 77 10.27 13.52 -11.35
CA THR A 77 11.65 13.84 -10.93
C THR A 77 11.88 15.34 -10.71
N GLN A 78 10.94 16.18 -11.13
CA GLN A 78 11.05 17.62 -11.02
C GLN A 78 10.29 18.14 -9.79
N PRO A 79 10.84 19.13 -9.04
CA PRO A 79 10.21 19.66 -7.83
C PRO A 79 8.73 20.07 -7.99
N ASP A 80 8.37 20.78 -9.06
CA ASP A 80 6.97 21.19 -9.31
C ASP A 80 6.05 20.00 -9.61
N ALA A 81 6.55 19.01 -10.35
CA ALA A 81 5.81 17.81 -10.66
C ALA A 81 5.60 16.95 -9.40
N LEU A 82 6.59 16.87 -8.51
CA LEU A 82 6.47 16.21 -7.19
C LEU A 82 5.43 16.89 -6.29
N ARG A 83 5.40 18.23 -6.26
CA ARG A 83 4.35 18.99 -5.55
C ARG A 83 2.96 18.70 -6.11
N THR A 84 2.84 18.63 -7.44
CA THR A 84 1.59 18.30 -8.13
C THR A 84 1.16 16.86 -7.83
N ALA A 85 2.10 15.91 -7.85
CA ALA A 85 1.88 14.51 -7.51
C ALA A 85 1.35 14.37 -6.08
N TRP A 86 2.00 15.03 -5.12
CA TRP A 86 1.60 14.97 -3.71
C TRP A 86 0.20 15.54 -3.48
N ALA A 87 -0.12 16.67 -4.10
CA ALA A 87 -1.47 17.23 -4.02
C ALA A 87 -2.53 16.27 -4.58
N ALA A 88 -2.22 15.47 -5.60
CA ALA A 88 -3.13 14.44 -6.12
C ALA A 88 -3.30 13.28 -5.13
N THR A 89 -2.21 12.79 -4.55
CA THR A 89 -2.22 11.78 -3.48
C THR A 89 -3.07 12.22 -2.29
N GLU A 90 -2.89 13.45 -1.81
CA GLU A 90 -3.67 13.99 -0.68
C GLU A 90 -5.17 14.06 -0.98
N ARG A 91 -5.55 14.52 -2.17
CA ARG A 91 -6.97 14.55 -2.60
C ARG A 91 -7.57 13.15 -2.66
N ALA A 92 -6.84 12.19 -3.21
CA ALA A 92 -7.32 10.82 -3.34
C ALA A 92 -7.55 10.15 -1.98
N TRP A 93 -6.61 10.33 -1.03
CA TRP A 93 -6.76 9.84 0.34
C TRP A 93 -7.83 10.56 1.15
N ALA A 94 -8.03 11.86 0.93
CA ALA A 94 -9.13 12.60 1.55
C ALA A 94 -10.49 12.00 1.13
N ALA A 95 -10.69 11.74 -0.16
CA ALA A 95 -11.91 11.11 -0.66
C ALA A 95 -12.11 9.69 -0.12
N ALA A 96 -11.03 8.88 -0.05
CA ALA A 96 -11.11 7.53 0.52
C ALA A 96 -11.47 7.56 2.02
N THR A 97 -10.91 8.53 2.76
CA THR A 97 -11.18 8.71 4.19
C THR A 97 -12.62 9.18 4.42
N GLU A 98 -13.10 10.15 3.65
CA GLU A 98 -14.50 10.60 3.70
C GLU A 98 -15.45 9.43 3.46
N ARG A 99 -15.20 8.62 2.42
CA ARG A 99 -15.96 7.40 2.15
C ARG A 99 -15.94 6.44 3.34
N ALA A 100 -14.75 6.12 3.87
CA ALA A 100 -14.62 5.17 4.96
C ALA A 100 -15.32 5.66 6.24
N THR A 101 -15.32 6.97 6.50
CA THR A 101 -16.04 7.58 7.65
C THR A 101 -17.56 7.62 7.48
N ALA A 102 -18.06 7.59 6.24
CA ALA A 102 -19.49 7.55 5.95
C ALA A 102 -20.07 6.11 5.99
N MET A 103 -19.21 5.10 6.05
CA MET A 103 -19.62 3.70 6.22
C MET A 103 -20.09 3.42 7.67
N PRO A 104 -20.78 2.29 7.92
CA PRO A 104 -21.24 1.93 9.26
C PRO A 104 -20.13 1.95 10.31
N GLU A 105 -20.50 2.21 11.57
CA GLU A 105 -19.56 2.24 12.69
C GLU A 105 -18.70 0.97 12.74
N GLY A 106 -17.39 1.16 12.88
CA GLY A 106 -16.40 0.08 12.89
C GLY A 106 -15.88 -0.36 11.51
N ALA A 107 -16.44 0.12 10.39
CA ALA A 107 -15.98 -0.26 9.04
C ALA A 107 -14.47 -0.01 8.82
N VAL A 108 -13.94 1.08 9.38
CA VAL A 108 -12.50 1.41 9.30
C VAL A 108 -11.58 0.40 10.00
N HIS A 109 -12.14 -0.48 10.83
CA HIS A 109 -11.42 -1.52 11.57
C HIS A 109 -11.65 -2.93 11.01
N VAL A 110 -12.47 -3.08 9.97
CA VAL A 110 -12.71 -4.37 9.32
C VAL A 110 -11.49 -4.76 8.49
N SER A 111 -11.00 -5.98 8.72
CA SER A 111 -10.03 -6.66 7.86
C SER A 111 -10.79 -7.46 6.79
N VAL A 112 -10.33 -7.39 5.55
CA VAL A 112 -10.84 -8.18 4.43
C VAL A 112 -9.76 -9.20 4.05
N ASP A 113 -10.15 -10.47 3.92
CA ASP A 113 -9.24 -11.57 3.54
C ASP A 113 -7.97 -11.72 4.41
N GLY A 114 -8.02 -11.24 5.66
CA GLY A 114 -6.88 -11.28 6.57
C GLY A 114 -5.82 -10.21 6.31
N GLU A 115 -6.09 -9.27 5.41
CA GLU A 115 -5.24 -8.10 5.16
C GLU A 115 -5.49 -6.98 6.19
N TRP A 116 -4.68 -5.92 6.15
CA TRP A 116 -4.83 -4.80 7.07
C TRP A 116 -6.16 -4.06 6.88
N SER A 117 -6.77 -3.65 8.00
CA SER A 117 -7.89 -2.72 7.97
C SER A 117 -7.50 -1.35 7.43
N PHE A 118 -8.51 -0.52 7.11
CA PHE A 118 -8.30 0.87 6.67
C PHE A 118 -7.48 1.66 7.70
N ALA A 119 -7.80 1.54 9.00
CA ALA A 119 -7.07 2.19 10.07
C ALA A 119 -5.61 1.71 10.19
N GLN A 120 -5.35 0.41 10.05
CA GLN A 120 -3.98 -0.12 10.03
C GLN A 120 -3.21 0.38 8.80
N THR A 121 -3.86 0.47 7.64
CA THR A 121 -3.28 1.02 6.42
C THR A 121 -2.84 2.48 6.60
N LEU A 122 -3.68 3.32 7.21
CA LEU A 122 -3.31 4.72 7.49
C LEU A 122 -2.11 4.83 8.45
N ARG A 123 -2.07 3.98 9.48
CA ARG A 123 -0.91 3.90 10.40
C ARG A 123 0.35 3.41 9.68
N HIS A 124 0.21 2.52 8.71
CA HIS A 124 1.33 2.04 7.91
C HIS A 124 1.90 3.14 7.03
N LEU A 125 1.04 3.93 6.37
CA LEU A 125 1.49 5.06 5.56
C LEU A 125 2.19 6.15 6.40
N ALA A 126 1.75 6.35 7.64
CA ALA A 126 2.48 7.21 8.57
C ALA A 126 3.87 6.64 8.92
N PHE A 127 3.96 5.33 9.15
CA PHE A 127 5.23 4.64 9.35
C PHE A 127 6.15 4.72 8.12
N ALA A 128 5.62 4.54 6.91
CA ALA A 128 6.39 4.66 5.66
C ALA A 128 6.97 6.08 5.49
N ALA A 129 6.18 7.12 5.79
CA ALA A 129 6.66 8.50 5.81
C ALA A 129 7.74 8.72 6.90
N ASP A 130 7.56 8.17 8.10
CA ASP A 130 8.56 8.24 9.16
C ASP A 130 9.87 7.54 8.75
N ALA A 131 9.80 6.39 8.07
CA ALA A 131 10.96 5.66 7.57
C ALA A 131 11.69 6.42 6.45
N TRP A 132 11.00 6.75 5.36
CA TRP A 132 11.67 7.28 4.18
C TRP A 132 11.94 8.78 4.27
N LEU A 133 11.00 9.57 4.80
CA LEU A 133 11.24 11.00 4.98
C LEU A 133 11.90 11.31 6.32
N GLY A 134 11.38 10.77 7.42
CA GLY A 134 11.87 11.08 8.77
C GLY A 134 13.28 10.55 9.05
N LYS A 135 13.48 9.23 8.87
CA LYS A 135 14.75 8.54 9.14
C LYS A 135 15.75 8.77 8.02
N THR A 136 15.37 8.51 6.77
CA THR A 136 16.33 8.47 5.66
C THR A 136 16.67 9.86 5.12
N ILE A 137 15.69 10.64 4.70
CA ILE A 137 15.94 11.96 4.10
C ILE A 137 16.36 12.99 5.17
N LEU A 138 15.59 13.11 6.25
CA LEU A 138 15.77 14.14 7.28
C LEU A 138 16.67 13.73 8.44
N ARG A 139 17.04 12.43 8.54
CA ARG A 139 17.98 11.90 9.55
C ARG A 139 17.58 12.25 10.99
N ARG A 140 16.28 12.17 11.29
CA ARG A 140 15.76 12.42 12.64
C ARG A 140 16.24 11.34 13.63
N PRO A 141 16.65 11.71 14.87
CA PRO A 141 17.10 10.73 15.86
C PRO A 141 16.02 9.71 16.28
N GLN A 142 14.78 10.17 16.46
CA GLN A 142 13.62 9.31 16.71
C GLN A 142 12.57 9.60 15.62
N PRO A 143 12.63 8.90 14.48
CA PRO A 143 11.75 9.18 13.35
C PRO A 143 10.35 8.58 13.54
N PHE A 144 10.23 7.45 14.22
CA PHE A 144 9.01 6.66 14.29
C PHE A 144 8.05 7.12 15.38
N HIS A 145 6.77 7.25 15.01
CA HIS A 145 5.68 7.46 15.95
C HIS A 145 5.20 6.15 16.59
N PRO A 146 4.85 6.12 17.89
CA PRO A 146 4.35 4.90 18.55
C PRO A 146 3.08 4.30 17.94
N PHE A 147 2.23 5.13 17.32
CA PHE A 147 1.03 4.66 16.62
C PHE A 147 1.28 4.19 15.18
N GLY A 148 2.52 4.17 14.70
CA GLY A 148 2.87 3.57 13.41
C GLY A 148 2.47 2.10 13.33
N GLN A 149 2.32 1.60 12.10
CA GLN A 149 2.11 0.18 11.82
C GLN A 149 3.25 -0.29 10.90
N PRO A 150 4.31 -0.91 11.42
CA PRO A 150 5.34 -1.48 10.57
C PRO A 150 4.80 -2.66 9.75
N HIS A 151 5.53 -3.04 8.70
CA HIS A 151 5.20 -4.20 7.88
C HIS A 151 5.24 -5.50 8.69
N THR A 152 4.51 -6.52 8.23
CA THR A 152 4.28 -7.76 9.00
C THR A 152 5.58 -8.47 9.39
N GLU A 153 6.59 -8.41 8.52
CA GLU A 153 7.89 -9.06 8.71
C GLU A 153 8.87 -8.23 9.54
N TYR A 154 8.55 -6.99 9.93
CA TYR A 154 9.50 -6.06 10.53
C TYR A 154 10.27 -6.64 11.73
N ALA A 155 9.60 -7.37 12.62
CA ALA A 155 10.25 -8.05 13.73
C ALA A 155 11.10 -9.26 13.28
N THR A 156 10.61 -10.04 12.31
CA THR A 156 11.35 -11.20 11.77
C THR A 156 12.55 -10.80 10.91
N ASP A 157 12.53 -9.58 10.37
CA ASP A 157 13.64 -8.92 9.69
C ASP A 157 14.71 -8.40 10.69
N GLY A 158 14.44 -8.51 11.99
CA GLY A 158 15.38 -8.15 13.06
C GLY A 158 15.26 -6.72 13.56
N PHE A 159 14.19 -5.99 13.21
CA PHE A 159 14.00 -4.61 13.66
C PHE A 159 13.27 -4.52 15.01
N ASP A 160 13.56 -3.45 15.75
CA ASP A 160 13.05 -3.22 17.09
C ASP A 160 11.59 -2.72 17.09
N MET A 161 10.72 -3.46 17.77
CA MET A 161 9.29 -3.14 17.94
C MET A 161 9.00 -2.25 19.14
N SER A 162 9.98 -1.96 20.01
CA SER A 162 9.78 -1.30 21.32
C SER A 162 9.16 0.10 21.23
N VAL A 163 9.34 0.78 20.10
CA VAL A 163 8.78 2.12 19.86
C VAL A 163 7.27 2.07 19.63
N PHE A 164 6.73 0.96 19.12
CA PHE A 164 5.34 0.87 18.71
C PHE A 164 4.43 0.45 19.86
N ALA A 165 3.32 1.17 20.00
CA ALA A 165 2.30 0.88 21.01
C ALA A 165 1.63 -0.47 20.72
N THR A 166 1.43 -1.25 21.77
CA THR A 166 0.65 -2.50 21.73
C THR A 166 -0.85 -2.25 21.78
N GLU A 167 -1.27 -1.15 22.42
CA GLU A 167 -2.66 -0.71 22.45
C GLU A 167 -3.06 -0.06 21.11
N GLN A 168 -4.27 -0.36 20.66
CA GLN A 168 -4.78 0.18 19.40
C GLN A 168 -5.19 1.65 19.58
N PRO A 169 -4.64 2.60 18.80
CA PRO A 169 -5.06 3.99 18.87
C PRO A 169 -6.49 4.16 18.35
N SER A 170 -7.19 5.16 18.86
CA SER A 170 -8.50 5.56 18.33
C SER A 170 -8.37 6.02 16.87
N PHE A 171 -9.45 5.90 16.09
CA PHE A 171 -9.41 6.35 14.71
C PHE A 171 -9.11 7.85 14.56
N THR A 172 -9.57 8.68 15.50
CA THR A 172 -9.22 10.11 15.55
C THR A 172 -7.72 10.36 15.73
N GLU A 173 -7.04 9.56 16.54
CA GLU A 173 -5.58 9.64 16.70
C GLU A 173 -4.85 9.18 15.44
N VAL A 174 -5.36 8.15 14.76
CA VAL A 174 -4.84 7.71 13.47
C VAL A 174 -4.95 8.82 12.42
N LEU A 175 -6.11 9.49 12.32
CA LEU A 175 -6.30 10.62 11.39
C LEU A 175 -5.37 11.79 11.71
N ARG A 176 -5.15 12.10 13.00
CA ARG A 176 -4.22 13.15 13.42
C ARG A 176 -2.79 12.82 13.02
N LEU A 177 -2.32 11.61 13.33
CA LEU A 177 -1.00 11.13 12.93
C LEU A 177 -0.84 11.23 11.40
N ARG A 178 -1.84 10.77 10.65
CA ARG A 178 -1.80 10.80 9.19
C ARG A 178 -1.69 12.24 8.66
N ALA A 179 -2.49 13.17 9.17
CA ALA A 179 -2.46 14.57 8.77
C ALA A 179 -1.11 15.26 9.08
N GLU A 180 -0.50 14.93 10.23
CA GLU A 180 0.85 15.41 10.58
C GLU A 180 1.90 14.94 9.58
N ARG A 181 1.87 13.66 9.19
CA ARG A 181 2.83 13.11 8.22
C ARG A 181 2.60 13.63 6.82
N GLN A 182 1.35 13.82 6.41
CA GLN A 182 1.06 14.50 5.15
C GLN A 182 1.58 15.94 5.12
N THR A 183 1.41 16.67 6.22
CA THR A 183 1.95 18.03 6.36
C THR A 183 3.48 18.04 6.31
N MET A 184 4.14 17.06 6.91
CA MET A 184 5.59 16.91 6.88
C MET A 184 6.12 16.67 5.46
N VAL A 185 5.49 15.76 4.70
CA VAL A 185 5.85 15.52 3.29
C VAL A 185 5.61 16.78 2.45
N ARG A 186 4.43 17.41 2.58
CA ARG A 186 4.09 18.65 1.87
C ARG A 186 5.10 19.77 2.17
N GLY A 187 5.50 19.92 3.43
CA GLY A 187 6.47 20.91 3.88
C GLY A 187 7.86 20.67 3.26
N PHE A 188 8.32 19.43 3.21
CA PHE A 188 9.58 19.08 2.55
C PHE A 188 9.55 19.37 1.04
N LEU A 189 8.47 18.96 0.35
CA LEU A 189 8.31 19.19 -1.09
C LEU A 189 8.19 20.67 -1.46
N ALA A 190 7.76 21.53 -0.53
CA ALA A 190 7.71 22.98 -0.76
C ALA A 190 9.10 23.61 -0.90
N THR A 191 10.14 23.02 -0.31
CA THR A 191 11.51 23.57 -0.28
C THR A 191 12.51 22.75 -1.09
N VAL A 192 12.09 21.62 -1.66
CA VAL A 192 13.01 20.70 -2.35
C VAL A 192 13.59 21.31 -3.63
N THR A 193 14.88 21.09 -3.86
CA THR A 193 15.60 21.53 -5.07
C THR A 193 16.10 20.32 -5.88
N PRO A 194 16.43 20.48 -7.17
CA PRO A 194 17.01 19.42 -7.98
C PRO A 194 18.30 18.83 -7.39
N GLU A 195 19.14 19.68 -6.77
CA GLU A 195 20.40 19.24 -6.14
C GLU A 195 20.11 18.32 -4.95
N LEU A 196 19.19 18.71 -4.07
CA LEU A 196 18.78 17.90 -2.93
C LEU A 196 18.16 16.57 -3.38
N LEU A 197 17.36 16.57 -4.46
CA LEU A 197 16.77 15.35 -5.02
C LEU A 197 17.81 14.33 -5.49
N ALA A 198 18.97 14.80 -5.96
CA ALA A 198 20.05 13.97 -6.45
C ALA A 198 20.98 13.47 -5.33
N GLU A 199 20.89 14.01 -4.11
CA GLU A 199 21.77 13.61 -3.02
C GLU A 199 21.52 12.15 -2.59
N PRO A 200 22.57 11.35 -2.37
CA PRO A 200 22.44 9.99 -1.87
C PRO A 200 22.04 9.97 -0.38
N ARG A 201 21.27 8.96 -0.01
CA ARG A 201 20.90 8.62 1.36
C ARG A 201 20.96 7.10 1.57
N PRO A 202 21.47 6.62 2.71
CA PRO A 202 21.35 5.21 3.05
C PRO A 202 19.88 4.83 3.24
N THR A 203 19.46 3.72 2.65
CA THR A 203 18.07 3.26 2.78
C THR A 203 17.72 2.93 4.23
N PRO A 204 16.44 3.02 4.64
CA PRO A 204 16.06 2.79 6.03
C PRO A 204 16.27 1.33 6.48
N TRP A 205 16.43 0.41 5.53
CA TRP A 205 16.52 -1.03 5.74
C TRP A 205 17.95 -1.57 5.59
N SER A 206 18.76 -0.94 4.75
CA SER A 206 20.14 -1.34 4.49
C SER A 206 21.06 -0.12 4.47
N PRO A 207 21.82 0.13 5.56
CA PRO A 207 22.73 1.28 5.64
C PRO A 207 23.85 1.26 4.59
N ASP A 208 24.21 0.09 4.09
CA ASP A 208 25.26 -0.08 3.08
C ASP A 208 24.77 0.15 1.64
N HIS A 209 23.46 0.36 1.46
CA HIS A 209 22.84 0.65 0.16
C HIS A 209 22.32 2.09 0.17
N GLU A 210 22.80 2.91 -0.76
CA GLU A 210 22.37 4.30 -0.91
C GLU A 210 21.48 4.48 -2.14
N GLU A 211 20.45 5.31 -1.97
CA GLU A 211 19.55 5.73 -3.03
C GLU A 211 19.40 7.26 -3.01
N PRO A 212 19.15 7.92 -4.16
CA PRO A 212 18.95 9.36 -4.16
C PRO A 212 17.64 9.74 -3.43
N VAL A 213 17.57 10.95 -2.90
CA VAL A 213 16.37 11.47 -2.21
C VAL A 213 15.12 11.34 -3.08
N VAL A 214 15.22 11.55 -4.40
CA VAL A 214 14.09 11.38 -5.32
C VAL A 214 13.54 9.95 -5.31
N HIS A 215 14.40 8.93 -5.21
CA HIS A 215 13.97 7.53 -5.10
C HIS A 215 13.24 7.29 -3.78
N CYS A 216 13.76 7.82 -2.67
CA CYS A 216 13.09 7.72 -1.37
C CYS A 216 11.68 8.35 -1.40
N LEU A 217 11.50 9.46 -2.13
CA LEU A 217 10.18 10.05 -2.37
C LEU A 217 9.31 9.16 -3.25
N HIS A 218 9.84 8.57 -4.32
CA HIS A 218 9.10 7.62 -5.18
C HIS A 218 8.55 6.45 -4.38
N VAL A 219 9.34 5.90 -3.44
CA VAL A 219 8.84 4.85 -2.54
C VAL A 219 7.66 5.36 -1.73
N ILE A 220 7.72 6.56 -1.14
CA ILE A 220 6.56 7.15 -0.44
C ILE A 220 5.35 7.25 -1.37
N PHE A 221 5.50 7.73 -2.60
CA PHE A 221 4.38 7.83 -3.54
C PHE A 221 3.82 6.45 -3.92
N ASP A 222 4.67 5.45 -4.15
CA ASP A 222 4.25 4.10 -4.50
C ASP A 222 3.48 3.44 -3.34
N GLU A 223 3.99 3.56 -2.11
CA GLU A 223 3.29 3.12 -0.89
C GLU A 223 1.88 3.72 -0.83
N GLU A 224 1.77 5.04 -1.03
CA GLU A 224 0.51 5.76 -0.99
C GLU A 224 -0.50 5.25 -2.04
N TRP A 225 -0.07 5.04 -3.28
CA TRP A 225 -0.96 4.62 -4.36
C TRP A 225 -1.32 3.13 -4.30
N GLN A 226 -0.39 2.26 -3.90
CA GLN A 226 -0.67 0.83 -3.76
C GLN A 226 -1.62 0.58 -2.59
N HIS A 227 -1.36 1.20 -1.44
CA HIS A 227 -2.24 1.06 -0.29
C HIS A 227 -3.61 1.71 -0.50
N LEU A 228 -3.70 2.78 -1.30
CA LEU A 228 -5.00 3.33 -1.69
C LEU A 228 -5.79 2.32 -2.53
N ARG A 229 -5.12 1.62 -3.45
CA ARG A 229 -5.75 0.57 -4.26
C ARG A 229 -6.29 -0.57 -3.39
N PHE A 230 -5.53 -1.04 -2.42
CA PHE A 230 -5.97 -2.06 -1.46
C PHE A 230 -7.15 -1.57 -0.61
N ALA A 231 -7.00 -0.38 -0.02
CA ALA A 231 -8.04 0.20 0.81
C ALA A 231 -9.38 0.34 0.05
N LEU A 232 -9.37 0.88 -1.18
CA LEU A 232 -10.59 1.04 -1.95
C LEU A 232 -11.21 -0.29 -2.38
N ARG A 233 -10.38 -1.30 -2.75
CA ARG A 233 -10.84 -2.66 -3.02
C ARG A 233 -11.58 -3.23 -1.80
N ASP A 234 -11.04 -3.06 -0.61
CA ASP A 234 -11.61 -3.60 0.62
C ASP A 234 -12.89 -2.88 1.04
N LEU A 235 -12.95 -1.55 0.88
CA LEU A 235 -14.19 -0.78 1.09
C LEU A 235 -15.27 -1.18 0.07
N ASP A 236 -14.91 -1.50 -1.18
CA ASP A 236 -15.85 -2.02 -2.18
C ASP A 236 -16.41 -3.39 -1.77
N THR A 237 -15.56 -4.30 -1.27
CA THR A 237 -16.00 -5.61 -0.76
C THR A 237 -17.00 -5.45 0.38
N GLN A 238 -16.67 -4.61 1.38
CA GLN A 238 -17.58 -4.31 2.49
C GLN A 238 -18.91 -3.66 2.05
N SER A 239 -18.88 -2.85 0.99
CA SER A 239 -20.09 -2.20 0.45
C SER A 239 -21.02 -3.19 -0.27
N ARG A 240 -20.46 -4.25 -0.87
CA ARG A 240 -21.21 -5.33 -1.55
C ARG A 240 -21.76 -6.36 -0.58
N GLU A 241 -21.13 -6.49 0.58
CA GLU A 241 -21.54 -7.37 1.68
C GLU A 241 -21.98 -6.54 2.89
N PRO A 242 -23.11 -5.80 2.83
CA PRO A 242 -23.60 -5.11 4.01
C PRO A 242 -23.79 -6.16 5.11
N SER A 243 -23.06 -5.95 6.21
CA SER A 243 -23.09 -6.72 7.46
C SER A 243 -24.44 -7.40 7.68
N ALA A 244 -24.41 -8.69 8.03
CA ALA A 244 -25.59 -9.46 8.40
C ALA A 244 -26.46 -8.77 9.48
N ALA A 245 -25.92 -7.79 10.22
CA ALA A 245 -26.65 -6.94 11.15
C ALA A 245 -27.74 -6.05 10.52
N HIS A 246 -27.71 -5.80 9.20
CA HIS A 246 -28.78 -5.04 8.52
C HIS A 246 -29.94 -5.93 8.02
N ARG A 247 -29.74 -7.25 7.88
CA ARG A 247 -30.83 -8.16 7.47
C ARG A 247 -31.86 -8.38 8.59
N ASP A 248 -31.43 -8.37 9.85
CA ASP A 248 -32.33 -8.56 11.00
C ASP A 248 -33.22 -7.36 11.32
N ARG A 249 -32.86 -6.14 10.89
CA ARG A 249 -33.69 -4.94 11.10
C ARG A 249 -34.81 -4.76 10.07
N GLN A 250 -34.71 -5.38 8.90
CA GLN A 250 -35.79 -5.33 7.91
C GLN A 250 -36.84 -6.43 8.10
N VAL A 251 -36.50 -7.57 8.71
CA VAL A 251 -37.47 -8.64 8.98
C VAL A 251 -38.37 -8.31 10.17
N THR A 252 -37.92 -7.50 11.12
CA THR A 252 -38.70 -7.12 12.32
C THR A 252 -39.67 -5.95 12.11
N ALA A 253 -39.65 -5.27 10.96
CA ALA A 253 -40.52 -4.13 10.67
C ALA A 253 -41.78 -4.48 9.84
N THR A 254 -42.07 -5.77 9.59
CA THR A 254 -43.27 -6.20 8.83
C THR A 254 -44.18 -7.14 9.63
N ILE A 255 -44.14 -7.06 10.96
CA ILE A 255 -45.15 -7.68 11.83
C ILE A 255 -45.52 -6.63 12.89
N ASP A 256 -46.48 -5.78 12.54
CA ASP A 256 -47.56 -5.25 13.40
C ASP A 256 -48.50 -4.36 12.57
#